data_AF-A0A024TBI7-F1
#
_entry.id   AF-A0A024TBI7-F1
#
_cell.length_a   1.000
_cell.length_b   1.000
_cell.length_c   1.000
_cell.angle_alpha   90.00
_cell.angle_beta   90.00
_cell.angle_gamma   90.00
#
_symmetry.space_group_name_H-M   'P 1'
#
loop_
_entity.id
_entity.type
_entity.pdbx_description
1 polymer ?
#
loop_
_entity_poly.entity_id
_entity_poly.type
_entity_poly.pdbx_seq_one_letter_code
_entity_poly.pdbx_strand_id
1 'polypeptide(L)'
;MNVLDLGFFNSIQALQQRMECSSIEDLVCTVEQSFEDLAPSTLDKTFGTLLRVFQACLGVEGNNTYDMPRSKRQKQAECDYSIVLDMLWLRLEEEDRLDELCDLVNGLSAS
;
A
#
# COMPACT_ATOMS: atom_id res chain seq x y z
N MET A 1 2.33 -8.27 6.03
CA MET A 1 2.55 -7.84 4.64
C MET A 1 3.40 -6.59 4.72
N ASN A 2 4.60 -6.56 4.13
CA ASN A 2 5.35 -5.31 4.09
C ASN A 2 4.88 -4.51 2.87
N VAL A 3 4.52 -3.26 3.10
CA VAL A 3 4.10 -2.35 2.03
C VAL A 3 5.19 -2.19 0.95
N LEU A 4 6.46 -2.42 1.33
CA LEU A 4 7.63 -2.42 0.44
C LEU A 4 7.65 -3.56 -0.59
N ASP A 5 6.96 -4.67 -0.33
CA ASP A 5 6.86 -5.80 -1.28
C ASP A 5 5.87 -5.51 -2.43
N LEU A 6 5.09 -4.44 -2.29
CA LEU A 6 4.23 -3.94 -3.35
C LEU A 6 5.10 -3.10 -4.28
N GLY A 7 5.14 -3.48 -5.56
CA GLY A 7 6.04 -2.90 -6.57
C GLY A 7 6.02 -1.36 -6.67
N PHE A 8 4.99 -0.70 -6.16
CA PHE A 8 4.90 0.76 -6.05
C PHE A 8 5.84 1.36 -5.01
N PHE A 9 5.89 0.82 -3.79
CA PHE A 9 6.80 1.33 -2.75
C PHE A 9 8.25 0.97 -3.05
N ASN A 10 8.49 -0.18 -3.69
CA ASN A 10 9.80 -0.49 -4.26
C ASN A 10 10.18 0.50 -5.39
N SER A 11 9.20 1.01 -6.16
CA SER A 11 9.45 2.04 -7.17
C SER A 11 9.80 3.40 -6.53
N ILE A 12 9.14 3.77 -5.41
CA ILE A 12 9.50 4.96 -4.62
C ILE A 12 10.91 4.80 -4.02
N GLN A 13 11.23 3.63 -3.48
CA GLN A 13 12.56 3.36 -2.92
C GLN A 13 13.64 3.33 -4.02
N ALA A 14 13.32 2.83 -5.21
CA ALA A 14 14.21 2.91 -6.38
C ALA A 14 14.36 4.36 -6.90
N LEU A 15 13.35 5.21 -6.70
CA LEU A 15 13.40 6.63 -7.03
C LEU A 15 14.35 7.38 -6.08
N GLN A 16 14.29 7.07 -4.78
CA GLN A 16 15.22 7.61 -3.77
C GLN A 16 16.69 7.25 -4.06
N GLN A 17 16.97 6.08 -4.64
CA GLN A 17 18.34 5.72 -5.02
C GLN A 17 18.83 6.42 -6.30
N ARG A 18 17.95 7.07 -7.05
CA ARG A 18 18.26 7.73 -8.32
C ARG A 18 18.28 9.26 -8.21
N MET A 19 17.71 9.82 -7.15
CA MET A 19 17.64 11.27 -6.95
C MET A 19 18.49 11.66 -5.74
N GLU A 20 19.42 12.60 -5.95
CA GLU A 20 20.22 13.20 -4.87
C GLU A 20 19.34 14.18 -4.07
N CYS A 21 18.38 13.65 -3.31
CA CYS A 21 17.57 14.46 -2.40
C CYS A 21 18.46 14.89 -1.23
N SER A 22 18.79 16.19 -1.17
CA SER A 22 19.69 16.75 -0.16
C SER A 22 18.95 17.21 1.11
N SER A 23 17.62 17.19 1.09
CA SER A 23 16.73 17.56 2.19
C SER A 23 15.44 16.71 2.21
N ILE A 24 14.71 16.75 3.33
CA ILE A 24 13.41 16.06 3.47
C ILE A 24 12.38 16.71 2.54
N GLU A 25 12.44 18.03 2.39
CA GLU A 25 11.56 18.80 1.52
C GLU A 25 11.75 18.41 0.04
N ASP A 26 13.01 18.26 -0.40
CA ASP A 26 13.31 17.79 -1.75
C ASP A 26 12.78 16.37 -1.98
N LEU A 27 12.86 15.52 -0.97
CA LEU A 27 12.33 14.16 -1.03
C LEU A 27 10.80 14.16 -1.18
N VAL A 28 10.09 14.96 -0.38
CA VAL A 28 8.63 15.06 -0.47
C VAL A 28 8.21 15.53 -1.86
N CYS A 29 8.80 16.63 -2.34
CA CYS A 29 8.48 17.20 -3.65
C CYS A 29 8.76 16.22 -4.80
N THR A 30 9.87 15.48 -4.70
CA THR A 30 10.25 14.45 -5.66
C THR A 30 9.24 13.30 -5.71
N VAL A 31 8.78 12.84 -4.55
CA VAL A 31 7.78 11.77 -4.46
C VAL A 31 6.44 12.23 -5.02
N GLU A 32 6.01 13.45 -4.68
CA GLU A 32 4.78 14.05 -5.21
C GLU A 32 4.83 14.15 -6.74
N GLN A 33 5.91 14.70 -7.30
CA GLN A 33 6.06 14.80 -8.76
C GLN A 33 6.04 13.43 -9.45
N SER A 34 6.71 12.43 -8.85
CA SER A 34 6.73 11.08 -9.41
C SER A 34 5.35 10.39 -9.39
N PHE A 35 4.50 10.76 -8.44
CA PHE A 35 3.13 10.32 -8.37
C PHE A 35 2.26 11.02 -9.42
N GLU A 36 2.42 12.33 -9.60
CA GLU A 36 1.74 13.10 -10.66
C GLU A 36 2.12 12.62 -12.07
N ASP A 37 3.40 12.28 -12.28
CA ASP A 37 3.92 11.78 -13.55
C ASP A 37 3.51 10.32 -13.83
N LEU A 38 2.95 9.63 -12.83
CA LEU A 38 2.58 8.23 -12.95
C LEU A 38 1.36 8.08 -13.87
N ALA A 39 1.51 7.31 -14.94
CA ALA A 39 0.38 7.06 -15.84
C ALA A 39 -0.78 6.38 -15.07
N PRO A 40 -2.05 6.81 -15.25
CA PRO A 40 -3.20 6.20 -14.58
C PRO A 40 -3.27 4.67 -14.76
N SER A 41 -2.91 4.18 -15.96
CA SER A 41 -2.85 2.74 -16.25
C SER A 41 -1.81 1.97 -15.42
N THR A 42 -0.77 2.63 -14.91
CA THR A 42 0.23 2.06 -14.01
C THR A 42 -0.33 1.98 -12.59
N LEU A 43 -1.08 3.01 -12.17
CA LEU A 43 -1.79 3.02 -10.89
C LEU A 43 -2.85 1.90 -10.84
N ASP A 44 -3.64 1.73 -11.90
CA ASP A 44 -4.64 0.65 -12.00
C ASP A 44 -4.00 -0.74 -11.90
N LYS A 45 -2.87 -0.96 -12.58
CA LYS A 45 -2.14 -2.24 -12.52
C LYS A 45 -1.57 -2.49 -11.13
N THR A 46 -1.11 -1.43 -10.47
CA THR A 46 -0.59 -1.48 -9.10
C THR A 46 -1.70 -1.85 -8.13
N PHE A 47 -2.83 -1.15 -8.21
CA PHE A 47 -4.01 -1.42 -7.40
C PHE A 47 -4.55 -2.84 -7.63
N GLY A 48 -4.64 -3.28 -8.88
CA GLY A 48 -5.01 -4.66 -9.19
C GLY A 48 -4.01 -5.70 -8.66
N THR A 49 -2.74 -5.35 -8.52
CA THR A 49 -1.74 -6.23 -7.89
C THR A 49 -1.92 -6.27 -6.37
N LEU A 50 -2.18 -5.12 -5.75
CA LEU A 50 -2.49 -5.00 -4.33
C LEU A 50 -3.70 -5.87 -3.95
N LEU A 51 -4.80 -5.75 -4.69
CA LEU A 51 -6.02 -6.53 -4.44
C LEU A 51 -5.76 -8.04 -4.53
N ARG A 52 -4.95 -8.49 -5.49
CA ARG A 52 -4.58 -9.92 -5.61
C ARG A 52 -3.73 -10.40 -4.44
N VAL A 53 -2.79 -9.58 -3.99
CA VAL A 53 -1.97 -9.88 -2.81
C VAL A 53 -2.86 -9.99 -1.57
N PHE A 54 -3.78 -9.05 -1.36
CA PHE A 54 -4.74 -9.13 -0.26
C PHE A 54 -5.61 -10.39 -0.33
N GLN A 55 -6.12 -10.73 -1.51
CA GLN A 55 -6.87 -11.97 -1.71
C GLN A 55 -6.05 -13.22 -1.35
N ALA A 56 -4.75 -13.24 -1.71
CA ALA A 56 -3.85 -14.32 -1.37
C ALA A 56 -3.58 -14.40 0.14
N CYS A 57 -3.43 -13.25 0.82
CA CYS A 57 -3.34 -13.17 2.29
C CYS A 57 -4.58 -13.73 2.98
N LEU A 58 -5.77 -13.36 2.49
CA LEU A 58 -7.04 -13.85 3.05
C LEU A 58 -7.16 -15.38 2.92
N GLY A 59 -6.65 -15.94 1.82
CA GLY A 59 -6.59 -17.39 1.62
C GLY A 59 -5.69 -18.14 2.62
N VAL A 60 -4.82 -17.44 3.36
CA VAL A 60 -3.96 -17.98 4.42
C VAL A 60 -4.25 -17.34 5.78
N GLU A 61 -5.50 -16.92 6.02
CA GLU A 61 -5.96 -16.33 7.28
C GLU A 61 -5.16 -15.08 7.72
N GLY A 62 -4.73 -14.28 6.75
CA GLY A 62 -3.95 -13.06 7.01
C GLY A 62 -2.47 -13.28 7.30
N ASN A 63 -1.97 -14.52 7.17
CA ASN A 63 -0.55 -14.83 7.29
C ASN A 63 0.25 -14.32 6.07
N ASN A 64 1.57 -14.17 6.22
CA ASN A 64 2.48 -13.72 5.15
C ASN A 64 3.04 -14.86 4.30
N THR A 65 2.62 -16.10 4.55
CA THR A 65 3.08 -17.30 3.82
C THR A 65 2.31 -17.53 2.52
N TYR A 66 1.79 -16.46 1.90
CA TYR A 66 1.04 -16.55 0.65
C TYR A 66 2.00 -16.57 -0.54
N ASP A 67 1.65 -17.35 -1.57
CA ASP A 67 2.38 -17.31 -2.83
C ASP A 67 2.09 -16.00 -3.56
N MET A 68 3.14 -15.31 -4.04
CA MET A 68 2.96 -14.06 -4.76
C MET A 68 2.15 -14.29 -6.05
N PRO A 69 0.97 -13.64 -6.19
CA PRO A 69 0.10 -13.85 -7.34
C PRO A 69 0.69 -13.16 -8.59
N ARG A 70 1.32 -13.94 -9.47
CA ARG A 70 1.89 -13.44 -10.75
C ARG A 70 0.82 -13.33 -11.84
N SER A 71 0.87 -12.25 -12.62
CA SER A 71 -0.13 -11.89 -13.65
C SER A 71 -0.33 -12.92 -14.79
N LYS A 72 0.52 -13.94 -14.92
CA LYS A 72 0.48 -14.90 -16.04
C LYS A 72 -0.57 -16.03 -15.89
N ARG A 73 -1.28 -16.11 -14.77
CA ARG A 73 -2.34 -17.12 -14.54
C ARG A 73 -3.71 -16.46 -14.56
N GLN A 74 -4.13 -15.95 -15.72
CA GLN A 74 -5.48 -15.40 -15.87
C GLN A 74 -6.47 -16.52 -16.18
N LYS A 75 -6.88 -17.22 -15.13
CA LYS A 75 -8.27 -17.66 -14.93
C LYS A 75 -8.66 -17.26 -13.52
N GLN A 76 -8.45 -16.01 -13.16
CA GLN A 76 -9.02 -15.49 -11.94
C GLN A 76 -10.45 -15.11 -12.30
N ALA A 77 -11.37 -15.96 -11.85
CA ALA A 77 -12.76 -15.60 -11.72
C ALA A 77 -12.83 -14.19 -11.14
N GLU A 78 -13.81 -13.45 -11.62
CA GLU A 78 -14.43 -12.26 -11.06
C GLU A 78 -14.89 -12.57 -9.62
N CYS A 79 -13.94 -12.95 -8.76
CA CYS A 79 -14.14 -13.26 -7.36
C CYS A 79 -14.23 -11.92 -6.69
N ASP A 80 -15.41 -11.70 -6.13
CA ASP A 80 -15.93 -10.48 -5.57
C ASP A 80 -14.85 -9.63 -4.86
N TYR A 81 -14.33 -8.64 -5.59
CA TYR A 81 -13.44 -7.64 -4.99
C TYR A 81 -14.16 -6.87 -3.87
N SER A 82 -15.49 -6.96 -3.76
CA SER A 82 -16.27 -6.40 -2.66
C SER A 82 -15.73 -6.82 -1.30
N ILE A 83 -15.50 -8.12 -1.06
CA ILE A 83 -15.00 -8.59 0.25
C ILE A 83 -13.60 -8.05 0.53
N VAL A 84 -12.74 -7.98 -0.48
CA VAL A 84 -11.39 -7.44 -0.34
C VAL A 84 -11.42 -5.94 -0.05
N LEU A 85 -12.30 -5.20 -0.74
CA LEU A 85 -12.50 -3.77 -0.56
C LEU A 85 -13.11 -3.46 0.82
N ASP A 86 -14.12 -4.22 1.25
CA ASP A 86 -14.75 -4.05 2.56
C ASP A 86 -13.75 -4.28 3.69
N MET A 87 -12.88 -5.30 3.56
CA MET A 87 -11.81 -5.55 4.53
C MET A 87 -10.70 -4.49 4.49
N LEU A 88 -10.39 -3.93 3.31
CA LEU A 88 -9.47 -2.79 3.17
C LEU A 88 -10.03 -1.54 3.85
N TRP A 89 -11.31 -1.24 3.64
CA TRP A 89 -12.00 -0.13 4.29
C TRP A 89 -12.00 -0.27 5.80
N LEU A 90 -12.33 -1.46 6.31
CA LEU A 90 -12.33 -1.73 7.75
C LEU A 90 -10.92 -1.58 8.34
N ARG A 91 -9.87 -1.96 7.60
CA ARG A 91 -8.48 -1.71 8.02
C ARG A 91 -8.13 -0.23 8.12
N LEU A 92 -8.55 0.57 7.15
CA LEU A 92 -8.31 2.02 7.18
C LEU A 92 -9.03 2.69 8.35
N GLU A 93 -10.27 2.28 8.64
CA GLU A 93 -11.02 2.78 9.79
C GLU A 93 -10.36 2.40 11.13
N GLU A 94 -9.81 1.19 11.25
CA GLU A 94 -9.06 0.79 12.44
C GLU A 94 -7.73 1.56 12.60
N GLU A 95 -7.03 1.87 11.51
CA GLU A 95 -5.81 2.70 11.55
C GLU A 95 -6.13 4.15 11.96
N ASP A 96 -7.18 4.75 11.41
CA ASP A 96 -7.64 6.10 11.78
C ASP A 96 -7.99 6.20 13.28
N ARG A 97 -8.69 5.19 13.80
CA ARG A 97 -8.99 5.08 15.24
C ARG A 97 -7.74 4.90 16.11
N LEU A 98 -6.71 4.22 15.61
CA LEU A 98 -5.44 4.05 16.32
C LEU A 98 -4.63 5.35 16.34
N ASP A 99 -4.65 6.12 15.25
CA ASP A 99 -4.00 7.43 15.18
C ASP A 99 -4.68 8.42 16.15
N GLU A 100 -6.02 8.48 16.18
CA GLU A 100 -6.76 9.27 17.17
C GLU A 100 -6.39 8.90 18.62
N LEU A 101 -6.24 7.60 18.90
CA LEU A 101 -5.84 7.12 20.22
C LEU A 101 -4.38 7.48 20.55
N CYS A 102 -3.50 7.42 19.56
CA CYS A 102 -2.10 7.83 19.69
C CYS A 102 -2.01 9.32 20.05
N ASP A 103 -2.77 10.16 19.36
CA ASP A 103 -2.83 11.60 19.62
C ASP A 103 -3.37 11.91 21.02
N LEU A 104 -4.40 11.17 21.46
CA LEU A 104 -4.94 11.31 22.82
C LEU A 104 -3.89 10.94 23.88
N VAL A 105 -3.18 9.83 23.71
CA VAL A 105 -2.14 9.37 24.64
C VAL A 105 -0.94 10.34 24.65
N ASN A 106 -0.53 10.85 23.50
CA ASN A 106 0.54 11.83 23.38
C ASN A 106 0.15 13.18 24.00
N GLY A 107 -1.10 13.62 23.85
CA GLY A 107 -1.63 14.81 24.51
C GLY A 107 -1.67 14.70 26.03
N LEU A 108 -1.97 13.50 26.55
CA LEU A 108 -1.92 13.20 27.98
C LEU A 108 -0.49 13.09 28.52
N SER A 109 0.47 12.67 27.69
CA SER A 109 1.89 12.63 28.03
C SER A 109 2.58 14.00 28.01
N ALA A 110 1.96 15.02 27.42
CA ALA A 110 2.48 16.38 27.31
C ALA A 110 1.93 17.35 28.38
N SER A 111 1.07 16.87 29.29
CA SER A 111 0.56 17.59 30.49
C SER A 111 1.19 17.06 31.77
#